data_AF-A0A355UDP3-F1
#
_entry.id   AF-A0A355UDP3-F1
#
_cell.length_a   1.000
_cell.length_b   1.000
_cell.length_c   1.000
_cell.angle_alpha   90.00
_cell.angle_beta   90.00
_cell.angle_gamma   90.00
#
_symmetry.space_group_name_H-M   'P 1'
#
loop_
_entity.id
_entity.type
_entity.pdbx_description
1 polymer ?
#
loop_
_entity_poly.entity_id
_entity_poly.type
_entity_poly.pdbx_seq_one_letter_code
_entity_poly.pdbx_strand_id
1 'polypeptide(L)'
;MIRVEDIFSYSAKNPLLFNQYLFLFLFTVMFAGFTLLHKQVRARNFYLLLFSLFFYYKCSGWYFLLLLFSTILDYGCGFGIYIVKEKWQKKLFLVLSISSNLGLLFFFKYSYFMVDSINGLIGTDFKEYNFLAAFANGMVGANFDIHQILLPVGISFYTFQTLSYSIDIYRGRIKPCANIFDFAFFVSFFPQLVAGPIVRASEFLPQIRKPYYLSSSGFGRAIFLIMSGLFKKVVISDYISVNFVDRVFDTPEIYSGFLNIMAVYGYSIQIYCDFSGYSDMAIGLAALLGFALPINFNSPYKANSITDFWRRWHISLSTWLRDYLYISMGGNRKGKLRTYLHLAITMLIGGLWHGAALKFIVWGGLHGLALTLHKLWTENVKVPVSRWGNYASILITFHFVAFCWMYFRAADMYTVKLMLSNISTNFDFMGIGSQAAAYWKVFALILIGFAVHFLPSNLKNRAEWWYSEASYAVKITIFVTVIFVIYQATSSELQPFIYFQF
;
A
#
# COMPACT_ATOMS: atom_id res chain seq x y z
N MET A 1 -29.22 10.37 8.85
CA MET A 1 -29.69 10.00 7.49
C MET A 1 -28.70 10.56 6.49
N ILE A 2 -28.24 9.75 5.54
CA ILE A 2 -27.38 10.22 4.44
C ILE A 2 -28.30 10.93 3.44
N ARG A 3 -28.03 12.20 3.13
CA ARG A 3 -28.78 12.91 2.07
C ARG A 3 -28.30 12.43 0.72
N VAL A 4 -29.16 12.44 -0.30
CA VAL A 4 -28.77 12.05 -1.68
C VAL A 4 -27.62 12.92 -2.19
N GLU A 5 -27.60 14.20 -1.81
CA GLU A 5 -26.51 15.14 -2.12
C GLU A 5 -25.15 14.68 -1.55
N ASP A 6 -25.13 14.04 -0.39
CA ASP A 6 -23.92 13.52 0.26
C ASP A 6 -23.31 12.34 -0.52
N ILE A 7 -24.13 11.65 -1.32
CA ILE A 7 -23.67 10.55 -2.17
C ILE A 7 -22.78 11.09 -3.29
N PHE A 8 -23.15 12.23 -3.89
CA PHE A 8 -22.46 12.79 -5.05
C PHE A 8 -21.43 13.88 -4.70
N SER A 9 -21.54 14.53 -3.54
CA SER A 9 -20.59 15.57 -3.13
C SER A 9 -19.31 14.98 -2.52
N TYR A 10 -18.16 15.61 -2.78
CA TYR A 10 -16.90 15.25 -2.11
C TYR A 10 -16.84 15.83 -0.69
N SER A 11 -16.30 15.06 0.26
CA SER A 11 -16.01 15.52 1.62
C SER A 11 -14.58 15.15 2.01
N ALA A 12 -13.74 16.16 2.25
CA ALA A 12 -12.35 15.94 2.67
C ALA A 12 -12.23 15.22 4.03
N LYS A 13 -13.24 15.33 4.89
CA LYS A 13 -13.26 14.68 6.21
C LYS A 13 -13.65 13.21 6.15
N ASN A 14 -14.37 12.80 5.10
CA ASN A 14 -14.91 11.45 4.96
C ASN A 14 -14.65 10.92 3.55
N PRO A 15 -13.39 10.63 3.19
CA PRO A 15 -13.07 10.02 1.89
C PRO A 15 -13.71 8.63 1.81
N LEU A 16 -14.08 8.22 0.59
CA LEU A 16 -14.72 6.93 0.36
C LEU A 16 -13.71 5.77 0.48
N LEU A 17 -13.90 4.88 1.46
CA LEU A 17 -13.00 3.75 1.73
C LEU A 17 -13.71 2.39 1.59
N PHE A 18 -12.95 1.33 1.29
CA PHE A 18 -13.52 -0.02 1.07
C PHE A 18 -14.24 -0.63 2.28
N ASN A 19 -13.83 -0.26 3.49
CA ASN A 19 -14.43 -0.70 4.75
C ASN A 19 -15.67 0.11 5.15
N GLN A 20 -16.14 1.06 4.34
CA GLN A 20 -17.35 1.83 4.62
C GLN A 20 -18.61 1.22 3.99
N TYR A 21 -19.73 1.32 4.69
CA TYR A 21 -21.04 0.89 4.17
C TYR A 21 -21.43 1.61 2.88
N LEU A 22 -21.10 2.90 2.75
CA LEU A 22 -21.37 3.68 1.54
C LEU A 22 -20.64 3.08 0.32
N PHE A 23 -19.40 2.62 0.49
CA PHE A 23 -18.67 1.96 -0.59
C PHE A 23 -19.34 0.65 -0.99
N LEU A 24 -19.71 -0.20 -0.03
CA LEU A 24 -20.39 -1.48 -0.32
C LEU A 24 -21.71 -1.25 -1.08
N PHE A 25 -22.48 -0.24 -0.68
CA PHE A 25 -23.70 0.16 -1.39
C PHE A 25 -23.40 0.61 -2.83
N LEU A 26 -22.49 1.56 -3.01
CA LEU A 26 -22.09 2.08 -4.33
C LEU A 26 -21.51 0.97 -5.23
N PHE A 27 -20.69 0.09 -4.67
CA PHE A 27 -20.14 -1.06 -5.38
C PHE A 27 -21.25 -2.03 -5.80
N THR A 28 -22.25 -2.29 -4.96
CA THR A 28 -23.37 -3.17 -5.30
C THR A 28 -24.21 -2.60 -6.46
N VAL A 29 -24.54 -1.30 -6.41
CA VAL A 29 -25.24 -0.60 -7.49
C VAL A 29 -24.42 -0.63 -8.77
N MET A 30 -23.12 -0.36 -8.67
CA MET A 30 -22.20 -0.44 -9.81
C MET A 30 -22.12 -1.85 -10.38
N PHE A 31 -21.99 -2.86 -9.52
CA PHE A 31 -21.90 -4.26 -9.92
C PHE A 31 -23.17 -4.72 -10.64
N ALA A 32 -24.35 -4.30 -10.18
CA ALA A 32 -25.61 -4.55 -10.88
C ALA A 32 -25.59 -3.96 -12.30
N GLY A 33 -25.18 -2.69 -12.47
CA GLY A 33 -25.02 -2.08 -13.79
C GLY A 33 -23.97 -2.80 -14.66
N PHE A 34 -22.86 -3.22 -14.06
CA PHE A 34 -21.83 -4.01 -14.72
C PHE A 34 -22.39 -5.35 -15.26
N THR A 35 -23.27 -6.04 -14.52
CA THR A 35 -23.87 -7.29 -15.00
C THR A 35 -24.74 -7.10 -16.25
N LEU A 36 -25.25 -5.91 -16.52
CA LEU A 36 -25.98 -5.61 -17.75
C LEU A 36 -25.03 -5.40 -18.95
N LEU A 37 -23.83 -4.88 -18.70
CA LEU A 37 -22.88 -4.45 -19.73
C LEU A 37 -21.72 -5.45 -19.98
N HIS A 38 -21.53 -6.44 -19.10
CA HIS A 38 -20.33 -7.31 -19.09
C HIS A 38 -20.03 -8.03 -20.42
N LYS A 39 -21.05 -8.31 -21.24
CA LYS A 39 -20.91 -8.95 -22.55
C LYS A 39 -20.26 -8.04 -23.60
N GLN A 40 -20.44 -6.72 -23.47
CA GLN A 40 -19.92 -5.72 -24.41
C GLN A 40 -18.64 -5.11 -23.85
N VAL A 41 -17.47 -5.65 -24.27
CA VAL A 41 -16.15 -5.26 -23.71
C VAL A 41 -15.94 -3.74 -23.66
N ARG A 42 -16.27 -3.00 -24.74
CA ARG A 42 -16.09 -1.54 -24.78
C ARG A 42 -17.01 -0.81 -23.80
N ALA A 43 -18.30 -1.13 -23.79
CA ALA A 43 -19.27 -0.51 -22.89
C ALA A 43 -18.96 -0.84 -21.43
N ARG A 44 -18.60 -2.10 -21.14
CA ARG A 44 -18.12 -2.55 -19.82
C ARG A 44 -16.92 -1.73 -19.35
N ASN A 45 -15.86 -1.63 -20.17
CA ASN A 45 -14.64 -0.94 -19.77
C ASN A 45 -14.89 0.56 -19.57
N PHE A 46 -15.70 1.18 -20.44
CA PHE A 46 -16.07 2.59 -20.29
C PHE A 46 -16.91 2.83 -19.03
N TYR A 47 -17.85 1.94 -18.72
CA TYR A 47 -18.64 2.00 -17.48
C TYR A 47 -17.75 1.89 -16.23
N LEU A 48 -16.82 0.94 -16.22
CA LEU A 48 -15.87 0.78 -15.11
C LEU A 48 -14.89 1.95 -15.00
N LEU A 49 -14.50 2.56 -16.12
CA LEU A 49 -13.71 3.80 -16.13
C LEU A 49 -14.49 4.94 -15.47
N LEU A 50 -15.76 5.17 -15.84
CA LEU A 50 -16.59 6.22 -15.22
C LEU A 50 -16.74 6.02 -13.72
N PHE A 51 -17.04 4.79 -13.28
CA PHE A 51 -17.11 4.50 -11.86
C PHE A 51 -15.76 4.71 -11.16
N SER A 52 -14.66 4.35 -11.81
CA SER A 52 -13.32 4.52 -11.25
C SER A 52 -12.94 5.99 -11.06
N LEU A 53 -13.28 6.84 -12.04
CA LEU A 53 -13.08 8.29 -11.93
C LEU A 53 -13.99 8.88 -10.84
N PHE A 54 -15.25 8.45 -10.75
CA PHE A 54 -16.17 8.86 -9.69
C PHE A 54 -15.66 8.45 -8.30
N PHE A 55 -15.21 7.21 -8.14
CA PHE A 55 -14.62 6.71 -6.91
C PHE A 55 -13.40 7.55 -6.52
N TYR A 56 -12.53 7.88 -7.47
CA TYR A 56 -11.35 8.68 -7.18
C TYR A 56 -11.70 10.14 -6.81
N TYR A 57 -12.69 10.74 -7.47
CA TYR A 57 -13.25 12.03 -7.05
C TYR A 57 -13.80 11.98 -5.61
N LYS A 58 -14.49 10.91 -5.22
CA LYS A 58 -14.97 10.74 -3.84
C LYS A 58 -13.84 10.51 -2.82
N CYS A 59 -12.68 10.04 -3.24
CA CYS A 59 -11.51 9.87 -2.38
C CYS A 59 -10.67 11.16 -2.24
N SER A 60 -10.47 11.87 -3.36
CA SER A 60 -9.45 12.94 -3.46
C SER A 60 -10.00 14.26 -4.01
N GLY A 61 -11.30 14.41 -4.19
CA GLY A 61 -11.91 15.62 -4.76
C GLY A 61 -11.36 15.94 -6.14
N TRP A 62 -11.08 17.22 -6.40
CA TRP A 62 -10.57 17.71 -7.68
C TRP A 62 -9.16 17.23 -8.05
N TYR A 63 -8.42 16.63 -7.12
CA TYR A 63 -7.10 16.06 -7.42
C TYR A 63 -7.17 14.87 -8.39
N PHE A 64 -8.37 14.35 -8.70
CA PHE A 64 -8.57 13.41 -9.80
C PHE A 64 -8.10 13.93 -11.17
N LEU A 65 -8.08 15.26 -11.36
CA LEU A 65 -7.54 15.90 -12.56
C LEU A 65 -6.04 15.66 -12.74
N LEU A 66 -5.28 15.50 -11.65
CA LEU A 66 -3.85 15.17 -11.73
C LEU A 66 -3.63 13.76 -12.30
N LEU A 67 -4.52 12.82 -11.96
CA LEU A 67 -4.51 11.47 -12.54
C LEU A 67 -4.82 11.53 -14.04
N LEU A 68 -5.80 12.34 -14.46
CA LEU A 68 -6.11 12.53 -15.87
C LEU A 68 -4.94 13.20 -16.62
N PHE A 69 -4.29 14.19 -16.03
CA PHE A 69 -3.10 14.82 -16.59
C PHE A 69 -1.97 13.81 -16.79
N SER A 70 -1.62 13.04 -15.75
CA SER A 70 -0.61 11.96 -15.83
C SER A 70 -0.98 10.93 -16.89
N THR A 71 -2.27 10.55 -16.97
CA THR A 71 -2.78 9.63 -18.00
C THR A 71 -2.57 10.15 -19.41
N ILE A 72 -2.93 11.41 -19.69
CA ILE A 72 -2.78 12.00 -21.03
C ILE A 72 -1.30 12.14 -21.40
N LEU A 73 -0.49 12.61 -20.45
CA LEU A 73 0.94 12.83 -20.64
C LEU A 73 1.68 11.52 -20.93
N ASP A 74 1.46 10.48 -20.13
CA ASP A 74 2.14 9.20 -20.30
C ASP A 74 1.62 8.39 -21.48
N TYR A 75 0.34 8.52 -21.82
CA TYR A 75 -0.19 8.01 -23.07
C TYR A 75 0.57 8.62 -24.26
N GLY A 76 0.65 9.95 -24.32
CA GLY A 76 1.36 10.69 -25.36
C GLY A 76 2.85 10.36 -25.41
N CYS A 77 3.54 10.34 -24.26
CA CYS A 77 4.95 9.96 -24.17
C CYS A 77 5.18 8.53 -24.64
N GLY A 78 4.33 7.57 -24.25
CA GLY A 78 4.42 6.18 -24.68
C GLY A 78 4.31 6.04 -26.21
N PHE A 79 3.37 6.75 -26.84
CA PHE A 79 3.28 6.81 -28.31
C PHE A 79 4.51 7.47 -28.94
N GLY A 80 4.97 8.60 -28.38
CA GLY A 80 6.17 9.30 -28.83
C GLY A 80 7.40 8.40 -28.83
N ILE A 81 7.65 7.67 -27.75
CA ILE A 81 8.76 6.70 -27.62
C ILE A 81 8.69 5.62 -28.70
N TYR A 82 7.48 5.15 -29.03
CA TYR A 82 7.28 4.07 -29.99
C TYR A 82 7.49 4.52 -31.44
N ILE A 83 7.00 5.72 -31.80
CA ILE A 83 7.01 6.22 -33.19
C ILE A 83 8.40 6.72 -33.60
N VAL A 84 9.10 7.43 -32.71
CA VAL A 84 10.39 8.02 -33.06
C VAL A 84 11.48 6.96 -33.24
N LYS A 85 12.35 7.16 -34.23
CA LYS A 85 13.44 6.22 -34.54
C LYS A 85 14.70 6.53 -33.74
N GLU A 86 15.01 7.81 -33.59
CA GLU A 86 16.24 8.27 -32.94
C GLU A 86 16.25 8.05 -31.44
N LYS A 87 17.36 7.51 -30.92
CA LYS A 87 17.50 7.18 -29.49
C LYS A 87 17.35 8.39 -28.58
N TRP A 88 17.83 9.56 -28.99
CA TRP A 88 17.73 10.77 -28.18
C TRP A 88 16.29 11.27 -28.06
N GLN A 89 15.48 11.13 -29.11
CA GLN A 89 14.05 11.48 -29.10
C GLN A 89 13.27 10.54 -28.17
N LYS A 90 13.55 9.22 -28.22
CA LYS A 90 12.98 8.26 -27.27
C LYS A 90 13.31 8.64 -25.83
N LYS A 91 14.56 9.02 -25.59
CA LYS A 91 15.03 9.46 -24.27
C LYS A 91 14.35 10.76 -23.83
N LEU A 92 14.09 11.70 -24.74
CA LEU A 92 13.36 12.94 -24.42
C LEU A 92 11.96 12.64 -23.90
N PHE A 93 11.17 11.83 -24.61
CA PHE A 93 9.82 11.45 -24.15
C PHE A 93 9.86 10.65 -22.84
N LEU A 94 10.84 9.77 -22.66
CA LEU A 94 11.03 9.06 -21.40
C LEU A 94 11.34 10.02 -20.25
N VAL A 95 12.25 10.98 -20.46
CA VAL A 95 12.61 11.98 -19.46
C VAL A 95 11.42 12.87 -19.15
N LEU A 96 10.63 13.28 -20.15
CA LEU A 96 9.40 14.04 -19.93
C LEU A 96 8.44 13.27 -19.02
N SER A 97 8.16 12.00 -19.34
CA SER A 97 7.33 11.11 -18.50
C SER A 97 7.87 10.99 -17.07
N ILE A 98 9.16 10.70 -16.90
CA ILE A 98 9.78 10.52 -15.58
C ILE A 98 9.73 11.82 -14.78
N SER A 99 10.18 12.92 -15.37
CA SER A 99 10.27 14.21 -14.68
C SER A 99 8.91 14.78 -14.33
N SER A 100 7.89 14.63 -15.18
CA SER A 100 6.54 15.10 -14.87
C SER A 100 5.89 14.30 -13.73
N ASN A 101 5.97 12.97 -13.76
CA ASN A 101 5.37 12.14 -12.71
C ASN A 101 6.10 12.28 -11.37
N LEU A 102 7.44 12.20 -11.38
CA LEU A 102 8.22 12.38 -10.15
C LEU A 102 8.18 13.82 -9.66
N GLY A 103 8.07 14.81 -10.54
CA GLY A 103 7.91 16.22 -10.18
C GLY A 103 6.58 16.49 -9.47
N LEU A 104 5.48 15.92 -9.96
CA LEU A 104 4.18 16.00 -9.26
C LEU A 104 4.24 15.29 -7.91
N LEU A 105 4.75 14.05 -7.87
CA LEU A 105 4.92 13.33 -6.60
C LEU A 105 5.79 14.13 -5.64
N PHE A 106 6.87 14.74 -6.13
CA PHE A 106 7.78 15.52 -5.31
C PHE A 106 7.14 16.77 -4.74
N PHE A 107 6.43 17.53 -5.57
CA PHE A 107 5.73 18.73 -5.14
C PHE A 107 4.68 18.44 -4.06
N PHE A 108 3.87 17.39 -4.22
CA PHE A 108 2.81 17.09 -3.26
C PHE A 108 3.30 16.37 -2.01
N LYS A 109 4.37 15.57 -2.10
CA LYS A 109 4.82 14.72 -0.98
C LYS A 109 6.03 15.26 -0.22
N TYR A 110 6.98 15.91 -0.89
CA TYR A 110 8.28 16.26 -0.30
C TYR A 110 8.51 17.76 -0.11
N SER A 111 7.61 18.64 -0.55
CA SER A 111 7.75 20.10 -0.39
C SER A 111 7.98 20.51 1.07
N TYR A 112 7.10 20.08 1.98
CA TYR A 112 7.21 20.38 3.42
C TYR A 112 8.52 19.89 4.00
N PHE A 113 8.83 18.60 3.81
CA PHE A 113 10.08 18.02 4.30
C PHE A 113 11.32 18.76 3.81
N MET A 114 11.33 19.22 2.56
CA MET A 114 12.47 19.96 2.01
C MET A 114 12.59 21.36 2.62
N VAL A 115 11.47 22.08 2.75
CA VAL A 115 11.44 23.41 3.37
C VAL A 115 11.84 23.33 4.84
N ASP A 116 11.25 22.41 5.61
CA ASP A 116 11.59 22.15 7.01
C ASP A 116 13.08 21.80 7.17
N SER A 117 13.62 20.97 6.28
CA SER A 117 15.05 20.61 6.29
C SER A 117 15.95 21.81 6.02
N ILE A 118 15.59 22.67 5.06
CA ILE A 118 16.36 23.89 4.75
C ILE A 118 16.29 24.88 5.92
N ASN A 119 15.10 25.12 6.46
CA ASN A 119 14.88 25.99 7.61
C ASN A 119 15.69 25.51 8.81
N GLY A 120 15.69 24.19 9.10
CA GLY A 120 16.47 23.61 10.18
C GLY A 120 17.99 23.68 9.97
N LEU A 121 18.48 23.59 8.73
CA LEU A 121 19.92 23.60 8.41
C LEU A 121 20.51 25.01 8.33
N ILE A 122 19.77 25.97 7.77
CA ILE A 122 20.27 27.32 7.43
C ILE A 122 19.72 28.37 8.40
N GLY A 123 18.70 28.04 9.21
CA GLY A 123 18.04 28.98 10.13
C GLY A 123 17.12 29.96 9.41
N THR A 124 16.50 29.54 8.30
CA THR A 124 15.53 30.33 7.53
C THR A 124 14.09 30.08 8.00
N ASP A 125 13.15 30.92 7.58
CA ASP A 125 11.70 30.75 7.78
C ASP A 125 10.97 30.76 6.42
N PHE A 126 11.44 29.93 5.50
CA PHE A 126 10.73 29.75 4.23
C PHE A 126 9.40 29.04 4.47
N LYS A 127 8.38 29.46 3.74
CA LYS A 127 7.04 28.87 3.76
C LYS A 127 6.71 28.31 2.39
N GLU A 128 6.01 27.18 2.38
CA GLU A 128 5.55 26.54 1.16
C GLU A 128 4.52 27.44 0.46
N TYR A 129 4.54 27.40 -0.87
CA TYR A 129 3.57 28.08 -1.70
C TYR A 129 3.03 27.12 -2.75
N ASN A 130 1.72 26.89 -2.72
CA ASN A 130 1.03 26.01 -3.65
C ASN A 130 0.74 26.75 -4.96
N PHE A 131 1.77 26.85 -5.81
CA PHE A 131 1.65 27.53 -7.11
C PHE A 131 0.65 26.84 -8.06
N LEU A 132 0.39 25.54 -7.90
CA LEU A 132 -0.63 24.84 -8.68
C LEU A 132 -2.04 25.28 -8.28
N ALA A 133 -2.29 25.46 -6.98
CA ALA A 133 -3.54 26.05 -6.48
C ALA A 133 -3.68 27.50 -6.98
N ALA A 134 -2.61 28.30 -6.91
CA ALA A 134 -2.63 29.68 -7.39
C ALA A 134 -2.96 29.76 -8.89
N PHE A 135 -2.32 28.90 -9.70
CA PHE A 135 -2.61 28.79 -11.13
C PHE A 135 -4.05 28.36 -11.41
N ALA A 136 -4.57 27.35 -10.70
CA ALA A 136 -5.95 26.88 -10.85
C ALA A 136 -6.96 27.97 -10.45
N ASN A 137 -6.72 28.67 -9.34
CA ASN A 137 -7.56 29.77 -8.89
C ASN A 137 -7.60 30.90 -9.93
N GLY A 138 -6.45 31.25 -10.53
CA GLY A 138 -6.37 32.29 -11.56
C GLY A 138 -7.00 31.90 -12.91
N MET A 139 -6.89 30.64 -13.32
CA MET A 139 -7.36 30.18 -14.63
C MET A 139 -8.86 29.85 -14.69
N VAL A 140 -9.40 29.23 -13.62
CA VAL A 140 -10.77 28.69 -13.61
C VAL A 140 -11.60 29.19 -12.42
N GLY A 141 -11.12 30.18 -11.67
CA GLY A 141 -11.85 30.73 -10.52
C GLY A 141 -12.03 29.71 -9.40
N ALA A 142 -11.11 28.75 -9.27
CA ALA A 142 -11.13 27.79 -8.17
C ALA A 142 -10.82 28.49 -6.82
N ASN A 143 -11.21 27.85 -5.72
CA ASN A 143 -11.00 28.34 -4.36
C ASN A 143 -10.09 27.41 -3.56
N PHE A 144 -8.95 27.02 -4.14
CA PHE A 144 -7.96 26.19 -3.45
C PHE A 144 -7.11 27.03 -2.50
N ASP A 145 -6.73 26.46 -1.37
CA ASP A 145 -5.76 27.06 -0.46
C ASP A 145 -4.36 27.08 -1.12
N ILE A 146 -3.76 28.26 -1.19
CA ILE A 146 -2.43 28.48 -1.77
C ILE A 146 -1.30 28.31 -0.74
N HIS A 147 -1.61 28.24 0.55
CA HIS A 147 -0.66 28.07 1.65
C HIS A 147 -0.61 26.63 2.17
N GLN A 148 -1.47 25.75 1.64
CA GLN A 148 -1.49 24.33 1.98
C GLN A 148 -1.34 23.45 0.74
N ILE A 149 -0.47 22.46 0.83
CA ILE A 149 -0.28 21.43 -0.19
C ILE A 149 -0.89 20.13 0.37
N LEU A 150 -2.12 19.83 -0.02
CA LEU A 150 -2.77 18.57 0.35
C LEU A 150 -2.26 17.44 -0.53
N LEU A 151 -1.76 16.37 0.08
CA LEU A 151 -1.30 15.18 -0.63
C LEU A 151 -2.50 14.41 -1.22
N PRO A 152 -2.59 14.25 -2.56
CA PRO A 152 -3.67 13.48 -3.15
C PRO A 152 -3.54 11.99 -2.82
N VAL A 153 -4.64 11.36 -2.40
CA VAL A 153 -4.66 9.92 -2.14
C VAL A 153 -4.25 9.17 -3.40
N GLY A 154 -3.40 8.15 -3.29
CA GLY A 154 -3.03 7.30 -4.44
C GLY A 154 -1.99 7.90 -5.42
N ILE A 155 -1.54 9.15 -5.26
CA ILE A 155 -0.51 9.76 -6.14
C ILE A 155 0.74 8.91 -6.27
N SER A 156 1.20 8.37 -5.16
CA SER A 156 2.38 7.49 -5.11
C SER A 156 2.18 6.22 -5.94
N PHE A 157 0.97 5.66 -5.97
CA PHE A 157 0.67 4.40 -6.65
C PHE A 157 0.50 4.58 -8.15
N TYR A 158 -0.33 5.54 -8.60
CA TYR A 158 -0.52 5.73 -10.03
C TYR A 158 0.75 6.28 -10.71
N THR A 159 1.58 7.06 -10.00
CA THR A 159 2.90 7.44 -10.51
C THR A 159 3.75 6.22 -10.86
N PHE A 160 3.79 5.19 -10.01
CA PHE A 160 4.55 3.96 -10.33
C PHE A 160 3.92 3.16 -11.47
N GLN A 161 2.60 3.15 -11.59
CA GLN A 161 1.90 2.48 -12.68
C GLN A 161 2.21 3.15 -14.03
N THR A 162 2.09 4.47 -14.13
CA THR A 162 2.33 5.20 -15.39
C THR A 162 3.82 5.21 -15.78
N LEU A 163 4.73 5.32 -14.80
CA LEU A 163 6.17 5.16 -15.05
C LEU A 163 6.51 3.77 -15.59
N SER A 164 5.87 2.70 -15.08
CA SER A 164 6.11 1.35 -15.58
C SER A 164 5.78 1.23 -17.07
N TYR A 165 4.72 1.89 -17.53
CA TYR A 165 4.30 1.91 -18.93
C TYR A 165 5.34 2.57 -19.83
N SER A 166 5.74 3.81 -19.53
CA SER A 166 6.71 4.56 -20.34
C SER A 166 8.09 3.87 -20.35
N ILE A 167 8.54 3.35 -19.20
CA ILE A 167 9.83 2.65 -19.10
C ILE A 167 9.81 1.33 -19.87
N ASP A 168 8.73 0.54 -19.79
CA ASP A 168 8.67 -0.75 -20.49
C ASP A 168 8.52 -0.58 -22.01
N ILE A 169 7.86 0.47 -22.50
CA ILE A 169 7.85 0.82 -23.93
C ILE A 169 9.26 1.23 -24.38
N TYR A 170 9.95 2.08 -23.61
CA TYR A 170 11.33 2.49 -23.92
C TYR A 170 12.29 1.29 -23.97
N ARG A 171 12.09 0.31 -23.08
CA ARG A 171 12.84 -0.95 -23.05
C ARG A 171 12.40 -1.95 -24.14
N GLY A 172 11.39 -1.64 -24.93
CA GLY A 172 10.87 -2.52 -25.98
C GLY A 172 10.14 -3.77 -25.47
N ARG A 173 9.68 -3.77 -24.21
CA ARG A 173 8.98 -4.91 -23.60
C ARG A 173 7.50 -4.96 -23.97
N ILE A 174 6.88 -3.81 -24.17
CA ILE A 174 5.48 -3.68 -24.58
C ILE A 174 5.33 -2.62 -25.68
N LYS A 175 4.21 -2.68 -26.40
CA LYS A 175 3.77 -1.64 -27.34
C LYS A 175 2.84 -0.65 -26.60
N PRO A 176 2.73 0.62 -27.06
CA PRO A 176 1.77 1.55 -26.51
C PRO A 176 0.34 1.02 -26.64
N CYS A 177 -0.50 1.36 -25.67
CA CYS A 177 -1.90 0.99 -25.64
C CYS A 177 -2.64 1.69 -26.79
N ALA A 178 -3.40 0.96 -27.60
CA ALA A 178 -3.96 1.52 -28.84
C ALA A 178 -5.04 2.61 -28.64
N ASN A 179 -5.61 2.71 -27.44
CA ASN A 179 -6.73 3.59 -27.14
C ASN A 179 -6.53 4.26 -25.78
N ILE A 180 -6.79 5.56 -25.70
CA ILE A 180 -6.65 6.33 -24.47
C ILE A 180 -7.63 5.88 -23.39
N PHE A 181 -8.84 5.42 -23.73
CA PHE A 181 -9.79 4.95 -22.71
C PHE A 181 -9.34 3.66 -22.04
N ASP A 182 -8.69 2.74 -22.78
CA ASP A 182 -8.11 1.52 -22.20
C ASP A 182 -6.95 1.89 -21.25
N PHE A 183 -6.13 2.87 -21.64
CA PHE A 183 -5.04 3.36 -20.79
C PHE A 183 -5.56 4.09 -19.54
N ALA A 184 -6.54 4.97 -19.70
CA ALA A 184 -7.20 5.65 -18.60
C ALA A 184 -7.86 4.66 -17.64
N PHE A 185 -8.49 3.61 -18.16
CA PHE A 185 -9.06 2.55 -17.34
C PHE A 185 -7.99 1.80 -16.53
N PHE A 186 -6.84 1.48 -17.15
CA PHE A 186 -5.70 0.90 -16.43
C PHE A 186 -5.21 1.78 -15.29
N VAL A 187 -4.99 3.08 -15.54
CA VAL A 187 -4.46 4.01 -14.53
C VAL A 187 -5.47 4.26 -13.42
N SER A 188 -6.76 4.38 -13.76
CA SER A 188 -7.81 4.74 -12.79
C SER A 188 -8.43 3.55 -12.06
N PHE A 189 -8.16 2.29 -12.45
CA PHE A 189 -8.89 1.12 -11.96
C PHE A 189 -9.03 1.11 -10.43
N PHE A 190 -10.25 1.38 -9.95
CA PHE A 190 -10.45 1.73 -8.54
C PHE A 190 -10.00 0.66 -7.52
N PRO A 191 -10.07 -0.67 -7.79
CA PRO A 191 -9.63 -1.67 -6.80
C PRO A 191 -8.14 -1.51 -6.45
N GLN A 192 -7.32 -1.07 -7.39
CA GLN A 192 -5.87 -0.90 -7.17
C GLN A 192 -5.45 0.55 -6.84
N LEU A 193 -6.22 1.54 -7.31
CA LEU A 193 -5.76 2.93 -7.43
C LEU A 193 -5.30 3.56 -6.11
N VAL A 194 -6.05 3.32 -5.04
CA VAL A 194 -5.87 4.05 -3.78
C VAL A 194 -4.78 3.42 -2.91
N ALA A 195 -4.78 2.08 -2.80
CA ALA A 195 -3.83 1.34 -1.98
C ALA A 195 -3.71 -0.15 -2.34
N GLY A 196 -4.14 -0.56 -3.53
CA GLY A 196 -4.04 -1.96 -3.94
C GLY A 196 -2.63 -2.31 -4.45
N PRO A 197 -2.44 -3.54 -4.94
CA PRO A 197 -1.17 -3.95 -5.52
C PRO A 197 -0.73 -3.00 -6.65
N ILE A 198 0.56 -2.64 -6.70
CA ILE A 198 1.12 -1.84 -7.79
C ILE A 198 1.16 -2.70 -9.05
N VAL A 199 0.25 -2.44 -9.98
CA VAL A 199 0.07 -3.25 -11.17
C VAL A 199 0.83 -2.68 -12.36
N ARG A 200 1.43 -3.58 -13.14
CA ARG A 200 2.20 -3.22 -14.34
C ARG A 200 1.30 -3.20 -15.56
N ALA A 201 1.58 -2.25 -16.46
CA ALA A 201 0.83 -2.14 -17.71
C ALA A 201 0.90 -3.42 -18.55
N SER A 202 2.05 -4.11 -18.54
CA SER A 202 2.28 -5.38 -19.24
C SER A 202 1.39 -6.52 -18.77
N GLU A 203 0.93 -6.50 -17.51
CA GLU A 203 0.09 -7.55 -16.91
C GLU A 203 -1.40 -7.22 -17.02
N PHE A 204 -1.78 -5.94 -16.92
CA PHE A 204 -3.17 -5.52 -16.85
C PHE A 204 -3.79 -5.17 -18.20
N LEU A 205 -3.08 -4.44 -19.06
CA LEU A 205 -3.61 -4.02 -20.37
C LEU A 205 -4.11 -5.20 -21.23
N PRO A 206 -3.43 -6.37 -21.27
CA PRO A 206 -3.95 -7.52 -22.00
C PRO A 206 -5.28 -8.07 -21.45
N GLN A 207 -5.61 -7.83 -20.18
CA GLN A 207 -6.85 -8.31 -19.55
C GLN A 207 -8.06 -7.45 -19.95
N ILE A 208 -7.87 -6.14 -20.16
CA ILE A 208 -8.92 -5.17 -20.53
C ILE A 208 -9.71 -5.60 -21.77
N ARG A 209 -9.06 -6.28 -22.72
CA ARG A 209 -9.67 -6.70 -23.99
C ARG A 209 -10.30 -8.08 -23.95
N LYS A 210 -10.10 -8.83 -22.86
CA LYS A 210 -10.66 -10.18 -22.74
C LYS A 210 -12.16 -10.12 -22.40
N PRO A 211 -12.97 -11.05 -22.95
CA PRO A 211 -14.35 -11.25 -22.51
C PRO A 211 -14.43 -11.51 -21.01
N TYR A 212 -15.50 -11.06 -20.37
CA TYR A 212 -15.73 -11.33 -18.96
C TYR A 212 -16.02 -12.82 -18.73
N TYR A 213 -15.40 -13.38 -17.70
CA TYR A 213 -15.66 -14.74 -17.24
C TYR A 213 -15.44 -14.83 -15.73
N LEU A 214 -16.43 -15.38 -15.01
CA LEU A 214 -16.33 -15.69 -13.59
C LEU A 214 -17.01 -17.03 -13.31
N SER A 215 -16.23 -18.01 -12.87
CA SER A 215 -16.76 -19.31 -12.46
C SER A 215 -17.43 -19.22 -11.07
N SER A 216 -18.30 -20.18 -10.74
CA SER A 216 -18.91 -20.24 -9.40
C SER A 216 -17.87 -20.34 -8.27
N SER A 217 -16.83 -21.15 -8.48
CA SER A 217 -15.67 -21.24 -7.58
C SER A 217 -14.90 -19.93 -7.50
N GLY A 218 -14.68 -19.26 -8.65
CA GLY A 218 -14.04 -17.95 -8.70
C GLY A 218 -14.81 -16.86 -7.95
N PHE A 219 -16.14 -16.87 -8.04
CA PHE A 219 -17.01 -16.00 -7.25
C PHE A 219 -16.84 -16.28 -5.75
N GLY A 220 -16.88 -17.56 -5.34
CA GLY A 220 -16.66 -17.95 -3.95
C GLY A 220 -15.31 -17.48 -3.40
N ARG A 221 -14.24 -17.66 -4.17
CA ARG A 221 -12.89 -17.17 -3.84
C ARG A 221 -12.84 -15.65 -3.68
N ALA A 222 -13.48 -14.91 -4.59
CA ALA A 222 -13.51 -13.46 -4.53
C ALA A 222 -14.20 -12.95 -3.25
N ILE A 223 -15.35 -13.55 -2.90
CA ILE A 223 -16.05 -13.25 -1.64
C ILE A 223 -15.22 -13.63 -0.42
N PHE A 224 -14.55 -14.78 -0.44
CA PHE A 224 -13.65 -15.20 0.65
C PHE A 224 -12.54 -14.18 0.91
N LEU A 225 -11.92 -13.64 -0.15
CA LEU A 225 -10.88 -12.62 -0.03
C LEU A 225 -11.43 -11.29 0.52
N ILE A 226 -12.60 -10.84 0.05
CA ILE A 226 -13.24 -9.62 0.57
C ILE A 226 -13.56 -9.75 2.06
N MET A 227 -14.18 -10.87 2.48
CA MET A 227 -14.49 -11.15 3.88
C MET A 227 -13.23 -11.23 4.74
N SER A 228 -12.23 -12.00 4.29
CA SER A 228 -10.96 -12.15 5.00
C SER A 228 -10.23 -10.81 5.13
N GLY A 229 -10.32 -9.97 4.10
CA GLY A 229 -9.76 -8.63 4.07
C GLY A 229 -10.41 -7.70 5.07
N LEU A 230 -11.76 -7.64 5.07
CA LEU A 230 -12.54 -6.87 6.02
C LEU A 230 -12.30 -7.32 7.48
N PHE A 231 -12.26 -8.62 7.73
CA PHE A 231 -11.98 -9.16 9.06
C PHE A 231 -10.59 -8.74 9.56
N LYS A 232 -9.55 -8.89 8.74
CA LYS A 232 -8.19 -8.46 9.09
C LYS A 232 -8.13 -6.96 9.39
N LYS A 233 -8.75 -6.13 8.55
CA LYS A 233 -8.76 -4.68 8.69
C LYS A 233 -9.53 -4.25 9.95
N VAL A 234 -10.81 -4.58 10.05
CA VAL A 234 -11.69 -4.02 11.07
C VAL A 234 -11.52 -4.72 12.42
N VAL A 235 -11.50 -6.06 12.44
CA VAL A 235 -11.54 -6.83 13.70
C VAL A 235 -10.15 -6.91 14.35
N ILE A 236 -9.08 -7.04 13.55
CA ILE A 236 -7.72 -7.18 14.09
C ILE A 236 -7.02 -5.83 14.10
N SER A 237 -6.78 -5.23 12.92
CA SER A 237 -5.95 -4.04 12.80
C SER A 237 -6.55 -2.84 13.51
N ASP A 238 -7.78 -2.42 13.16
CA ASP A 238 -8.38 -1.20 13.68
C ASP A 238 -8.62 -1.30 15.19
N TYR A 239 -9.05 -2.48 15.67
CA TYR A 239 -9.21 -2.72 17.11
C TYR A 239 -7.89 -2.60 17.88
N ILE A 240 -6.81 -3.23 17.40
CA ILE A 240 -5.49 -3.16 18.06
C ILE A 240 -4.92 -1.73 18.02
N SER A 241 -5.14 -1.02 16.90
CA SER A 241 -4.73 0.38 16.73
C SER A 241 -5.33 1.27 17.82
N VAL A 242 -6.66 1.39 17.82
CA VAL A 242 -7.40 2.36 18.65
C VAL A 242 -7.29 2.04 20.14
N ASN A 243 -7.30 0.75 20.49
CA ASN A 243 -7.37 0.36 21.89
C ASN A 243 -6.00 0.25 22.57
N PHE A 244 -4.90 0.27 21.81
CA PHE A 244 -3.57 0.05 22.39
C PHE A 244 -2.44 0.73 21.64
N VAL A 245 -2.21 0.40 20.38
CA VAL A 245 -1.00 0.84 19.66
C VAL A 245 -0.95 2.36 19.56
N ASP A 246 -2.05 3.00 19.19
CA ASP A 246 -2.08 4.46 19.06
C ASP A 246 -1.78 5.14 20.40
N ARG A 247 -2.43 4.68 21.47
CA ARG A 247 -2.23 5.22 22.82
C ARG A 247 -0.77 5.14 23.29
N VAL A 248 -0.11 4.01 23.05
CA VAL A 248 1.28 3.80 23.47
C VAL A 248 2.25 4.59 22.60
N PHE A 249 2.03 4.68 21.28
CA PHE A 249 2.91 5.45 20.39
C PHE A 249 2.72 6.97 20.52
N ASP A 250 1.54 7.43 20.94
CA ASP A 250 1.24 8.86 21.11
C ASP A 250 1.79 9.41 22.44
N THR A 251 1.87 8.57 23.48
CA THR A 251 2.38 8.96 24.83
C THR A 251 3.27 7.87 25.46
N PRO A 252 4.38 7.47 24.82
CA PRO A 252 5.17 6.32 25.28
C PRO A 252 5.77 6.48 26.69
N GLU A 253 5.92 7.70 27.19
CA GLU A 253 6.46 8.06 28.51
C GLU A 253 5.64 7.55 29.69
N ILE A 254 4.31 7.47 29.55
CA ILE A 254 3.43 7.01 30.65
C ILE A 254 3.27 5.49 30.69
N TYR A 255 3.84 4.78 29.71
CA TYR A 255 3.77 3.32 29.61
C TYR A 255 5.10 2.67 29.99
N SER A 256 5.02 1.48 30.61
CA SER A 256 6.19 0.66 30.90
C SER A 256 6.91 0.20 29.63
N GLY A 257 8.16 -0.23 29.78
CA GLY A 257 8.94 -0.88 28.71
C GLY A 257 8.27 -2.14 28.18
N PHE A 258 7.58 -2.91 29.03
CA PHE A 258 6.77 -4.05 28.60
C PHE A 258 5.65 -3.63 27.65
N LEU A 259 4.89 -2.58 27.97
CA LEU A 259 3.82 -2.11 27.09
C LEU A 259 4.36 -1.48 25.81
N ASN A 260 5.51 -0.78 25.88
CA ASN A 260 6.20 -0.27 24.70
C ASN A 260 6.63 -1.39 23.73
N ILE A 261 7.23 -2.49 24.22
CA ILE A 261 7.60 -3.62 23.34
C ILE A 261 6.36 -4.35 22.81
N MET A 262 5.31 -4.50 23.63
CA MET A 262 4.05 -5.08 23.18
C MET A 262 3.36 -4.22 22.12
N ALA A 263 3.48 -2.90 22.18
CA ALA A 263 2.97 -2.00 21.15
C ALA A 263 3.74 -2.15 19.84
N VAL A 264 5.06 -2.41 19.86
CA VAL A 264 5.84 -2.71 18.65
C VAL A 264 5.37 -4.02 17.99
N TYR A 265 5.11 -5.06 18.78
CA TYR A 265 4.54 -6.31 18.25
C TYR A 265 3.09 -6.17 17.79
N GLY A 266 2.28 -5.40 18.53
CA GLY A 266 0.91 -5.05 18.16
C GLY A 266 0.87 -4.30 16.85
N TYR A 267 1.76 -3.32 16.68
CA TYR A 267 1.89 -2.57 15.44
C TYR A 267 2.34 -3.47 14.28
N SER A 268 3.23 -4.45 14.53
CA SER A 268 3.65 -5.41 13.51
C SER A 268 2.46 -6.19 12.95
N ILE A 269 1.57 -6.72 13.79
CA ILE A 269 0.39 -7.42 13.28
C ILE A 269 -0.65 -6.46 12.70
N GLN A 270 -0.80 -5.25 13.27
CA GLN A 270 -1.69 -4.20 12.77
C GLN A 270 -1.32 -3.82 11.33
N ILE A 271 -0.08 -3.39 11.05
CA ILE A 271 0.35 -2.98 9.71
C ILE A 271 0.19 -4.11 8.69
N TYR A 272 0.45 -5.35 9.10
CA TYR A 272 0.21 -6.51 8.24
C TYR A 272 -1.28 -6.70 7.93
N CYS A 273 -2.14 -6.70 8.94
CA CYS A 273 -3.57 -6.95 8.79
C CYS A 273 -4.30 -5.81 8.08
N ASP A 274 -3.89 -4.56 8.31
CA ASP A 274 -4.37 -3.39 7.58
C ASP A 274 -4.11 -3.54 6.08
N PHE A 275 -2.84 -3.76 5.72
CA PHE A 275 -2.43 -3.71 4.32
C PHE A 275 -2.71 -5.01 3.56
N SER A 276 -2.50 -6.17 4.18
CA SER A 276 -2.96 -7.43 3.60
C SER A 276 -4.48 -7.50 3.57
N GLY A 277 -5.18 -6.85 4.51
CA GLY A 277 -6.63 -6.76 4.49
C GLY A 277 -7.14 -5.98 3.28
N TYR A 278 -6.58 -4.79 3.07
CA TYR A 278 -6.88 -3.96 1.90
C TYR A 278 -6.53 -4.65 0.58
N SER A 279 -5.35 -5.27 0.51
CA SER A 279 -4.90 -5.98 -0.70
C SER A 279 -5.83 -7.15 -1.06
N ASP A 280 -6.31 -7.90 -0.07
CA ASP A 280 -7.25 -9.01 -0.32
C ASP A 280 -8.62 -8.49 -0.79
N MET A 281 -9.13 -7.40 -0.20
CA MET A 281 -10.35 -6.74 -0.70
C MET A 281 -10.17 -6.27 -2.14
N ALA A 282 -9.07 -5.61 -2.47
CA ALA A 282 -8.75 -5.16 -3.82
C ALA A 282 -8.72 -6.33 -4.83
N ILE A 283 -8.03 -7.43 -4.49
CA ILE A 283 -7.94 -8.62 -5.34
C ILE A 283 -9.32 -9.27 -5.53
N GLY A 284 -10.10 -9.39 -4.45
CA GLY A 284 -11.45 -9.96 -4.52
C GLY A 284 -12.42 -9.11 -5.36
N LEU A 285 -12.43 -7.79 -5.15
CA LEU A 285 -13.25 -6.86 -5.94
C LEU A 285 -12.87 -6.89 -7.43
N ALA A 286 -11.57 -6.90 -7.74
CA ALA A 286 -11.11 -7.02 -9.12
C ALA A 286 -11.52 -8.37 -9.75
N ALA A 287 -11.43 -9.47 -9.00
CA ALA A 287 -11.84 -10.79 -9.46
C ALA A 287 -13.34 -10.86 -9.78
N LEU A 288 -14.20 -10.23 -8.98
CA LEU A 288 -15.65 -10.12 -9.30
C LEU A 288 -15.89 -9.42 -10.64
N LEU A 289 -15.07 -8.42 -10.97
CA LEU A 289 -15.11 -7.66 -12.21
C LEU A 289 -14.39 -8.35 -13.38
N GLY A 290 -13.80 -9.53 -13.15
CA GLY A 290 -13.12 -10.34 -14.17
C GLY A 290 -11.65 -9.97 -14.41
N PHE A 291 -11.02 -9.26 -13.47
CA PHE A 291 -9.62 -8.86 -13.54
C PHE A 291 -8.79 -9.56 -12.45
N ALA A 292 -7.59 -9.98 -12.81
CA ALA A 292 -6.63 -10.55 -11.86
C ALA A 292 -5.59 -9.50 -11.46
N LEU A 293 -5.50 -9.24 -10.16
CA LEU A 293 -4.44 -8.42 -9.56
C LEU A 293 -3.37 -9.32 -8.91
N PRO A 294 -2.10 -8.90 -8.87
CA PRO A 294 -1.04 -9.67 -8.24
C PRO A 294 -1.21 -9.70 -6.72
N ILE A 295 -0.73 -10.77 -6.08
CA ILE A 295 -0.69 -10.84 -4.61
C ILE A 295 0.35 -9.87 -4.06
N ASN A 296 0.05 -9.30 -2.89
CA ASN A 296 0.96 -8.34 -2.25
C ASN A 296 1.67 -8.91 -1.01
N PHE A 297 1.10 -9.95 -0.39
CA PHE A 297 1.64 -10.54 0.84
C PHE A 297 1.66 -12.06 0.78
N ASN A 298 2.73 -12.67 1.30
CA ASN A 298 2.86 -14.11 1.41
C ASN A 298 3.48 -14.55 2.76
N SER A 299 2.70 -14.41 3.84
CA SER A 299 3.09 -14.73 5.23
C SER A 299 4.49 -14.18 5.61
N PRO A 300 4.71 -12.85 5.55
CA PRO A 300 6.05 -12.24 5.63
C PRO A 300 6.82 -12.52 6.92
N TYR A 301 6.16 -12.63 8.08
CA TYR A 301 6.82 -12.94 9.36
C TYR A 301 7.29 -14.40 9.48
N LYS A 302 7.02 -15.26 8.48
CA LYS A 302 7.65 -16.58 8.36
C LYS A 302 9.02 -16.52 7.68
N ALA A 303 9.46 -15.33 7.27
CA ALA A 303 10.72 -15.17 6.57
C ALA A 303 11.90 -15.53 7.48
N ASN A 304 12.80 -16.38 6.97
CA ASN A 304 14.01 -16.77 7.67
C ASN A 304 15.21 -15.84 7.39
N SER A 305 15.02 -14.80 6.59
CA SER A 305 16.03 -13.78 6.32
C SER A 305 15.36 -12.49 5.87
N ILE A 306 16.10 -11.38 5.96
CA ILE A 306 15.58 -10.09 5.49
C ILE A 306 15.33 -10.08 3.96
N THR A 307 16.09 -10.86 3.18
CA THR A 307 15.83 -11.02 1.75
C THR A 307 14.54 -11.80 1.50
N ASP A 308 14.27 -12.87 2.26
CA ASP A 308 13.01 -13.60 2.15
C ASP A 308 11.82 -12.74 2.61
N PHE A 309 12.00 -11.90 3.62
CA PHE A 309 10.98 -10.95 4.08
C PHE A 309 10.53 -10.02 2.93
N TRP A 310 11.46 -9.39 2.22
CA TRP A 310 11.15 -8.51 1.08
C TRP A 310 10.59 -9.23 -0.15
N ARG A 311 10.69 -10.56 -0.22
CA ARG A 311 10.01 -11.39 -1.24
C ARG A 311 8.57 -11.73 -0.85
N ARG A 312 8.17 -11.47 0.39
CA ARG A 312 6.86 -11.81 0.96
C ARG A 312 6.06 -10.60 1.43
N TRP A 313 6.72 -9.47 1.66
CA TRP A 313 6.14 -8.21 2.10
C TRP A 313 6.03 -7.23 0.93
N HIS A 314 4.85 -6.63 0.75
CA HIS A 314 4.59 -5.61 -0.28
C HIS A 314 5.21 -5.98 -1.64
N ILE A 315 4.91 -7.19 -2.12
CA ILE A 315 5.57 -7.84 -3.25
C ILE A 315 5.51 -6.97 -4.51
N SER A 316 4.39 -6.29 -4.76
CA SER A 316 4.26 -5.41 -5.93
C SER A 316 5.25 -4.24 -5.89
N LEU A 317 5.43 -3.61 -4.73
CA LEU A 317 6.40 -2.52 -4.54
C LEU A 317 7.83 -3.06 -4.62
N SER A 318 8.13 -4.12 -3.87
CA SER A 318 9.46 -4.72 -3.80
C SER A 318 9.96 -5.12 -5.20
N THR A 319 9.10 -5.75 -6.00
CA THR A 319 9.45 -6.11 -7.38
C THR A 319 9.53 -4.90 -8.31
N TRP A 320 8.72 -3.86 -8.10
CA TRP A 320 8.81 -2.61 -8.87
C TRP A 320 10.15 -1.90 -8.60
N LEU A 321 10.51 -1.69 -7.33
CA LEU A 321 11.80 -1.11 -6.93
C LEU A 321 12.98 -1.93 -7.47
N ARG A 322 12.88 -3.26 -7.42
CA ARG A 322 13.88 -4.14 -8.03
C ARG A 322 14.02 -3.90 -9.54
N ASP A 323 12.91 -3.93 -10.28
CA ASP A 323 12.92 -3.99 -11.74
C ASP A 323 13.11 -2.64 -12.43
N TYR A 324 12.64 -1.55 -11.81
CA TYR A 324 12.67 -0.20 -12.37
C TYR A 324 13.71 0.72 -11.73
N LEU A 325 14.18 0.44 -10.51
CA LEU A 325 15.22 1.24 -9.83
C LEU A 325 16.54 0.47 -9.71
N TYR A 326 16.56 -0.64 -8.95
CA TYR A 326 17.79 -1.39 -8.66
C TYR A 326 18.48 -1.92 -9.92
N ILE A 327 17.74 -2.59 -10.82
CA ILE A 327 18.30 -3.13 -12.07
C ILE A 327 18.75 -1.99 -13.00
N SER A 328 18.02 -0.86 -13.03
CA SER A 328 18.37 0.31 -13.84
C SER A 328 19.71 0.93 -13.45
N MET A 329 20.06 0.94 -12.16
CA MET A 329 21.37 1.43 -11.67
C MET A 329 22.53 0.48 -12.02
N GLY A 330 22.22 -0.78 -12.34
CA GLY A 330 23.17 -1.81 -12.76
C GLY A 330 23.04 -3.11 -11.97
N GLY A 331 22.16 -3.17 -10.97
CA GLY A 331 21.93 -4.34 -10.12
C GLY A 331 23.25 -4.93 -9.60
N ASN A 332 23.46 -6.22 -9.87
CA ASN A 332 24.67 -6.97 -9.48
C ASN A 332 25.84 -6.86 -10.48
N ARG A 333 25.70 -6.13 -11.59
CA ARG A 333 26.63 -6.22 -12.75
C ARG A 333 27.89 -5.37 -12.62
N LYS A 334 27.94 -4.43 -11.68
CA LYS A 334 29.02 -3.43 -11.56
C LYS A 334 29.97 -3.68 -10.37
N GLY A 335 30.10 -4.94 -9.93
CA GLY A 335 30.95 -5.35 -8.81
C GLY A 335 30.27 -5.29 -7.43
N LYS A 336 30.94 -5.84 -6.40
CA LYS A 336 30.38 -6.01 -5.05
C LYS A 336 30.04 -4.68 -4.37
N LEU A 337 30.96 -3.72 -4.35
CA LEU A 337 30.74 -2.42 -3.70
C LEU A 337 29.53 -1.67 -4.29
N ARG A 338 29.46 -1.57 -5.62
CA ARG A 338 28.31 -0.93 -6.30
C ARG A 338 27.02 -1.70 -6.07
N THR A 339 27.08 -3.03 -5.95
CA THR A 339 25.90 -3.84 -5.61
C THR A 339 25.34 -3.47 -4.25
N TYR A 340 26.19 -3.33 -3.24
CA TYR A 340 25.76 -2.92 -1.89
C TYR A 340 25.24 -1.48 -1.87
N LEU A 341 25.93 -0.56 -2.59
CA LEU A 341 25.46 0.80 -2.76
C LEU A 341 24.08 0.85 -3.43
N HIS A 342 23.86 0.11 -4.52
CA HIS A 342 22.56 0.05 -5.20
C HIS A 342 21.46 -0.52 -4.29
N LEU A 343 21.77 -1.51 -3.44
CA LEU A 343 20.81 -2.03 -2.45
C LEU A 343 20.45 -0.96 -1.41
N ALA A 344 21.46 -0.30 -0.83
CA ALA A 344 21.25 0.77 0.14
C ALA A 344 20.43 1.92 -0.45
N ILE A 345 20.80 2.42 -1.64
CA ILE A 345 20.05 3.48 -2.34
C ILE A 345 18.61 3.05 -2.63
N THR A 346 18.40 1.80 -3.07
CA THR A 346 17.04 1.30 -3.35
C THR A 346 16.18 1.30 -2.10
N MET A 347 16.72 0.90 -0.95
CA MET A 347 15.97 0.90 0.31
C MET A 347 15.80 2.29 0.92
N LEU A 348 16.76 3.19 0.77
CA LEU A 348 16.62 4.59 1.20
C LEU A 348 15.54 5.31 0.39
N ILE A 349 15.54 5.15 -0.93
CA ILE A 349 14.48 5.69 -1.81
C ILE A 349 13.14 5.00 -1.49
N GLY A 350 13.15 3.70 -1.22
CA GLY A 350 11.96 2.98 -0.75
C GLY A 350 11.41 3.56 0.55
N GLY A 351 12.28 3.86 1.53
CA GLY A 351 11.92 4.54 2.77
C GLY A 351 11.31 5.92 2.52
N LEU A 352 11.99 6.78 1.76
CA LEU A 352 11.45 8.09 1.37
C LEU A 352 10.10 8.00 0.65
N TRP A 353 9.93 6.99 -0.21
CA TRP A 353 8.65 6.75 -0.88
C TRP A 353 7.51 6.48 0.11
N HIS A 354 7.78 5.84 1.25
CA HIS A 354 6.77 5.64 2.29
C HIS A 354 6.33 6.95 2.94
N GLY A 355 7.27 7.83 3.31
CA GLY A 355 6.95 9.14 3.88
C GLY A 355 8.13 10.09 3.91
N ALA A 356 7.81 11.39 4.01
CA ALA A 356 8.77 12.48 3.92
C ALA A 356 9.29 12.91 5.30
N ALA A 357 9.98 12.02 6.01
CA ALA A 357 10.56 12.33 7.33
C ALA A 357 11.84 11.51 7.59
N LEU A 358 12.69 12.01 8.50
CA LEU A 358 13.97 11.35 8.85
C LEU A 358 13.78 9.90 9.32
N LYS A 359 12.70 9.61 10.06
CA LYS A 359 12.38 8.25 10.52
C LYS A 359 12.23 7.23 9.38
N PHE A 360 11.71 7.66 8.23
CA PHE A 360 11.57 6.80 7.04
C PHE A 360 12.90 6.58 6.32
N ILE A 361 13.77 7.58 6.31
CA ILE A 361 15.15 7.44 5.81
C ILE A 361 15.91 6.44 6.68
N VAL A 362 15.81 6.56 8.01
CA VAL A 362 16.44 5.61 8.95
C VAL A 362 15.89 4.20 8.76
N TRP A 363 14.57 4.06 8.66
CA TRP A 363 13.92 2.78 8.37
C TRP A 363 14.44 2.13 7.08
N GLY A 364 14.53 2.92 5.99
CA GLY A 364 15.08 2.46 4.71
C GLY A 364 16.56 2.08 4.82
N GLY A 365 17.34 2.90 5.54
CA GLY A 365 18.75 2.65 5.82
C GLY A 365 18.99 1.36 6.59
N LEU A 366 18.20 1.08 7.64
CA LEU A 366 18.28 -0.15 8.43
C LEU A 366 18.02 -1.37 7.56
N HIS A 367 16.96 -1.36 6.73
CA HIS A 367 16.69 -2.46 5.81
C HIS A 367 17.77 -2.60 4.73
N GLY A 368 18.32 -1.50 4.21
CA GLY A 368 19.42 -1.52 3.24
C GLY A 368 20.71 -2.12 3.82
N LEU A 369 21.03 -1.76 5.06
CA LEU A 369 22.15 -2.34 5.81
C LEU A 369 21.93 -3.82 6.05
N ALA A 370 20.76 -4.22 6.54
CA ALA A 370 20.44 -5.63 6.79
C ALA A 370 20.51 -6.48 5.50
N LEU A 371 20.01 -5.98 4.36
CA LEU A 371 20.13 -6.67 3.07
C LEU A 371 21.59 -6.81 2.63
N THR A 372 22.41 -5.78 2.85
CA THR A 372 23.84 -5.79 2.54
C THR A 372 24.60 -6.80 3.41
N LEU A 373 24.36 -6.77 4.73
CA LEU A 373 24.94 -7.70 5.69
C LEU A 373 24.51 -9.13 5.42
N HIS A 374 23.22 -9.37 5.14
CA HIS A 374 22.73 -10.70 4.79
C HIS A 374 23.41 -11.22 3.51
N LYS A 375 23.55 -10.38 2.48
CA LYS A 375 24.26 -10.76 1.25
C LYS A 375 25.73 -11.11 1.53
N LEU A 376 26.44 -10.26 2.28
CA LEU A 376 27.83 -10.55 2.71
C LEU A 376 27.93 -11.85 3.50
N TRP A 377 27.01 -12.09 4.43
CA TRP A 377 26.97 -13.32 5.22
C TRP A 377 26.79 -14.54 4.32
N THR A 378 25.78 -14.55 3.44
CA THR A 378 25.51 -15.70 2.56
C THR A 378 26.61 -15.97 1.53
N GLU A 379 27.38 -14.96 1.13
CA GLU A 379 28.53 -15.13 0.22
C GLU A 379 29.75 -15.74 0.92
N ASN A 380 29.94 -15.50 2.22
CA ASN A 380 31.17 -15.87 2.94
C ASN A 380 30.98 -17.00 3.96
N VAL A 381 29.75 -17.24 4.43
CA VAL A 381 29.43 -18.21 5.49
C VAL A 381 28.46 -19.25 4.95
N LYS A 382 28.91 -20.50 4.88
CA LYS A 382 28.05 -21.65 4.58
C LYS A 382 27.54 -22.24 5.90
N VAL A 383 26.33 -21.84 6.30
CA VAL A 383 25.68 -22.38 7.50
C VAL A 383 24.87 -23.63 7.13
N PRO A 384 25.11 -24.80 7.74
CA PRO A 384 24.28 -25.98 7.51
C PRO A 384 22.84 -25.73 7.99
N VAL A 385 21.87 -26.08 7.15
CA VAL A 385 20.45 -25.81 7.40
C VAL A 385 19.90 -26.82 8.42
N SER A 386 19.89 -26.45 9.70
CA SER A 386 19.20 -27.20 10.75
C SER A 386 17.79 -26.64 10.99
N ARG A 387 16.87 -27.48 11.49
CA ARG A 387 15.50 -27.04 11.84
C ARG A 387 15.50 -25.92 12.89
N TRP A 388 16.31 -26.08 13.93
CA TRP A 388 16.47 -25.08 14.99
C TRP A 388 17.12 -23.79 14.48
N GLY A 389 18.11 -23.91 13.58
CA GLY A 389 18.70 -22.76 12.90
C GLY A 389 17.66 -21.95 12.13
N ASN A 390 16.76 -22.62 11.40
CA ASN A 390 15.69 -21.93 10.68
C ASN A 390 14.71 -21.21 11.62
N TYR A 391 14.30 -21.81 12.73
CA TYR A 391 13.46 -21.13 13.73
C TYR A 391 14.15 -19.90 14.32
N ALA A 392 15.44 -20.02 14.67
CA ALA A 392 16.23 -18.90 15.16
C ALA A 392 16.32 -17.78 14.10
N SER A 393 16.54 -18.11 12.82
CA SER A 393 16.59 -17.11 11.75
C SER A 393 15.25 -16.41 11.53
N ILE A 394 14.13 -17.13 11.65
CA ILE A 394 12.79 -16.53 11.62
C ILE A 394 12.61 -15.57 12.79
N LEU A 395 12.96 -15.98 14.01
CA LEU A 395 12.85 -15.13 15.20
C LEU A 395 13.71 -13.87 15.08
N ILE A 396 14.98 -13.99 14.68
CA ILE A 396 15.89 -12.84 14.49
C ILE A 396 15.34 -11.90 13.41
N THR A 397 14.90 -12.44 12.27
CA THR A 397 14.35 -11.65 11.18
C THR A 397 13.09 -10.91 11.63
N PHE A 398 12.18 -11.60 12.33
CA PHE A 398 10.95 -11.02 12.85
C PHE A 398 11.24 -9.86 13.82
N HIS A 399 12.11 -10.06 14.80
CA HIS A 399 12.44 -9.00 15.77
C HIS A 399 13.09 -7.80 15.08
N PHE A 400 14.06 -8.02 14.18
CA PHE A 400 14.66 -6.94 13.42
C PHE A 400 13.60 -6.12 12.66
N VAL A 401 12.68 -6.80 11.96
CA VAL A 401 11.59 -6.15 11.23
C VAL A 401 10.63 -5.42 12.18
N ALA A 402 10.27 -6.03 13.31
CA ALA A 402 9.39 -5.42 14.31
C ALA A 402 9.99 -4.12 14.86
N PHE A 403 11.28 -4.10 15.20
CA PHE A 403 11.97 -2.88 15.64
C PHE A 403 12.08 -1.84 14.51
N CYS A 404 12.25 -2.26 13.25
CA CYS A 404 12.15 -1.31 12.13
C CYS A 404 10.76 -0.67 12.10
N TRP A 405 9.69 -1.43 12.34
CA TRP A 405 8.33 -0.88 12.36
C TRP A 405 8.10 0.22 13.40
N MET A 406 8.88 0.26 14.48
CA MET A 406 8.85 1.38 15.44
C MET A 406 9.15 2.73 14.75
N TYR A 407 10.18 2.79 13.89
CA TYR A 407 10.52 3.99 13.12
C TYR A 407 9.43 4.35 12.11
N PHE A 408 8.73 3.35 11.60
CA PHE A 408 7.65 3.55 10.64
C PHE A 408 6.42 4.18 11.31
N ARG A 409 6.03 3.70 12.51
CA ARG A 409 4.84 4.15 13.26
C ARG A 409 5.02 5.42 14.07
N ALA A 410 6.18 5.62 14.69
CA ALA A 410 6.41 6.75 15.59
C ALA A 410 6.11 8.09 14.91
N ALA A 411 5.61 9.08 15.66
CA ALA A 411 5.34 10.41 15.14
C ALA A 411 6.63 11.08 14.63
N ASP A 412 7.71 10.95 15.40
CA ASP A 412 9.01 11.53 15.14
C ASP A 412 10.16 10.69 15.71
N MET A 413 11.39 11.17 15.55
CA MET A 413 12.58 10.52 16.10
C MET A 413 12.68 10.59 17.64
N TYR A 414 12.02 11.57 18.26
CA TYR A 414 12.01 11.72 19.72
C TYR A 414 11.19 10.58 20.36
N THR A 415 10.02 10.30 19.80
CA THR A 415 9.14 9.19 20.18
C THR A 415 9.89 7.86 20.10
N VAL A 416 10.62 7.59 19.00
CA VAL A 416 11.44 6.37 18.86
C VAL A 416 12.46 6.25 19.98
N LYS A 417 13.18 7.35 20.29
CA LYS A 417 14.19 7.37 21.35
C LYS A 417 13.57 7.07 22.72
N LEU A 418 12.40 7.66 23.00
CA LEU A 418 11.68 7.46 24.26
C LEU A 418 11.19 6.02 24.42
N MET A 419 10.62 5.42 23.37
CA MET A 419 10.22 4.01 23.39
C MET A 419 11.43 3.08 23.65
N LEU A 420 12.55 3.28 22.96
CA LEU A 420 13.77 2.50 23.17
C LEU A 420 14.33 2.67 24.60
N SER A 421 14.28 3.89 25.13
CA SER A 421 14.68 4.18 26.52
C SER A 421 13.79 3.42 27.51
N ASN A 422 12.46 3.47 27.36
CA ASN A 422 11.55 2.79 28.27
C ASN A 422 11.67 1.27 28.20
N ILE A 423 11.83 0.69 27.01
CA ILE A 423 12.09 -0.75 26.83
C ILE A 423 13.37 -1.17 27.59
N SER A 424 14.38 -0.31 27.64
CA SER A 424 15.67 -0.63 28.23
C SER A 424 15.77 -0.34 29.74
N THR A 425 15.06 0.69 30.21
CA THR A 425 15.28 1.25 31.57
C THR A 425 14.06 1.14 32.50
N ASN A 426 12.84 1.05 31.98
CA ASN A 426 11.61 1.09 32.77
C ASN A 426 10.65 -0.08 32.44
N PHE A 427 11.14 -1.31 32.44
CA PHE A 427 10.37 -2.47 31.96
C PHE A 427 9.18 -2.86 32.86
N ASP A 428 9.25 -2.60 34.17
CA ASP A 428 8.29 -3.01 35.20
C ASP A 428 7.91 -4.51 35.15
N PHE A 429 8.86 -5.38 35.53
CA PHE A 429 8.64 -6.83 35.53
C PHE A 429 7.55 -7.29 36.48
N MET A 430 7.35 -6.61 37.61
CA MET A 430 6.34 -6.98 38.60
C MET A 430 4.92 -6.64 38.11
N GLY A 431 4.76 -5.56 37.34
CA GLY A 431 3.49 -5.14 36.77
C GLY A 431 3.02 -5.89 35.52
N ILE A 432 3.82 -6.79 34.94
CA ILE A 432 3.46 -7.50 33.69
C ILE A 432 2.10 -8.20 33.81
N GLY A 433 1.82 -8.86 34.93
CA GLY A 433 0.56 -9.59 35.13
C GLY A 433 -0.66 -8.68 35.12
N SER A 434 -0.62 -7.56 35.84
CA SER A 434 -1.73 -6.59 35.89
C SER A 434 -1.90 -5.84 34.57
N GLN A 435 -0.79 -5.47 33.92
CA GLN A 435 -0.79 -4.83 32.60
C GLN A 435 -1.36 -5.77 31.52
N ALA A 436 -0.97 -7.05 31.53
CA ALA A 436 -1.52 -8.05 30.62
C ALA A 436 -3.01 -8.32 30.86
N ALA A 437 -3.45 -8.32 32.12
CA ALA A 437 -4.86 -8.40 32.45
C ALA A 437 -5.64 -7.16 31.97
N ALA A 438 -5.06 -5.96 32.07
CA ALA A 438 -5.70 -4.72 31.61
C ALA A 438 -5.92 -4.71 30.09
N TYR A 439 -4.98 -5.24 29.30
CA TYR A 439 -5.03 -5.27 27.84
C TYR A 439 -5.34 -6.66 27.25
N TRP A 440 -5.94 -7.56 28.03
CA TRP A 440 -6.07 -8.98 27.64
C TRP A 440 -6.76 -9.19 26.28
N LYS A 441 -7.79 -8.37 25.95
CA LYS A 441 -8.50 -8.46 24.66
C LYS A 441 -7.59 -8.13 23.48
N VAL A 442 -6.78 -7.09 23.63
CA VAL A 442 -5.82 -6.66 22.62
C VAL A 442 -4.75 -7.74 22.45
N PHE A 443 -4.20 -8.25 23.56
CA PHE A 443 -3.17 -9.27 23.51
C PHE A 443 -3.68 -10.60 22.93
N ALA A 444 -4.94 -10.96 23.22
CA ALA A 444 -5.61 -12.09 22.59
C ALA A 444 -5.74 -11.90 21.08
N LEU A 445 -6.14 -10.71 20.61
CA LEU A 445 -6.22 -10.41 19.17
C LEU A 445 -4.85 -10.38 18.48
N ILE A 446 -3.82 -9.85 19.15
CA ILE A 446 -2.43 -9.93 18.66
C ILE A 446 -2.01 -11.38 18.49
N LEU A 447 -2.27 -12.21 19.50
CA LEU A 447 -1.95 -13.64 19.47
C LEU A 447 -2.73 -14.38 18.37
N ILE A 448 -4.03 -14.12 18.23
CA ILE A 448 -4.87 -14.69 17.16
C ILE A 448 -4.34 -14.26 15.79
N GLY A 449 -4.01 -12.97 15.61
CA GLY A 449 -3.47 -12.45 14.36
C GLY A 449 -2.16 -13.13 13.98
N PHE A 450 -1.23 -13.30 14.93
CA PHE A 450 -0.01 -14.07 14.70
C PHE A 450 -0.31 -15.55 14.47
N ALA A 451 -1.19 -16.19 15.23
CA ALA A 451 -1.54 -17.60 15.02
C ALA A 451 -2.08 -17.85 13.61
N VAL A 452 -3.02 -17.02 13.14
CA VAL A 452 -3.58 -17.07 11.79
C VAL A 452 -2.50 -16.79 10.74
N HIS A 453 -1.63 -15.81 10.97
CA HIS A 453 -0.49 -15.52 10.09
C HIS A 453 0.41 -16.76 9.95
N PHE A 454 0.75 -17.40 11.07
CA PHE A 454 1.64 -18.55 11.12
C PHE A 454 1.00 -19.87 10.66
N LEU A 455 -0.32 -19.92 10.39
CA LEU A 455 -0.96 -21.11 9.82
C LEU A 455 -0.29 -21.57 8.51
N PRO A 456 -0.11 -22.88 8.31
CA PRO A 456 0.41 -23.45 7.06
C PRO A 456 -0.40 -23.00 5.83
N SER A 457 0.28 -22.75 4.71
CA SER A 457 -0.37 -22.25 3.47
C SER A 457 -1.37 -23.24 2.90
N ASN A 458 -1.11 -24.55 3.01
CA ASN A 458 -2.04 -25.61 2.62
C ASN A 458 -3.37 -25.52 3.38
N LEU A 459 -3.35 -25.20 4.68
CA LEU A 459 -4.58 -25.06 5.47
C LEU A 459 -5.38 -23.83 5.03
N LYS A 460 -4.71 -22.70 4.81
CA LYS A 460 -5.35 -21.47 4.30
C LYS A 460 -6.00 -21.71 2.93
N ASN A 461 -5.25 -22.32 2.01
CA ASN A 461 -5.74 -22.66 0.67
C ASN A 461 -6.89 -23.66 0.73
N ARG A 462 -6.86 -24.63 1.65
CA ARG A 462 -7.95 -25.59 1.85
C ARG A 462 -9.21 -24.93 2.37
N ALA A 463 -9.09 -23.97 3.30
CA ALA A 463 -10.23 -23.20 3.80
C ALA A 463 -10.86 -22.34 2.70
N GLU A 464 -10.04 -21.65 1.91
CA GLU A 464 -10.48 -20.88 0.74
C GLU A 464 -11.19 -21.77 -0.28
N TRP A 465 -10.58 -22.91 -0.63
CA TRP A 465 -11.16 -23.87 -1.57
C TRP A 465 -12.49 -24.44 -1.06
N TRP A 466 -12.54 -24.87 0.20
CA TRP A 466 -13.76 -25.40 0.81
C TRP A 466 -14.90 -24.38 0.78
N TYR A 467 -14.62 -23.11 1.13
CA TYR A 467 -15.62 -22.05 1.04
C TYR A 467 -16.06 -21.82 -0.40
N SER A 468 -15.13 -21.88 -1.36
CA SER A 468 -15.39 -21.64 -2.79
C SER A 468 -16.28 -22.72 -3.40
N GLU A 469 -16.16 -23.97 -2.95
CA GLU A 469 -16.98 -25.11 -3.40
C GLU A 469 -18.25 -25.32 -2.57
N ALA A 470 -18.40 -24.63 -1.43
CA ALA A 470 -19.58 -24.75 -0.58
C ALA A 470 -20.89 -24.30 -1.29
N SER A 471 -22.02 -24.80 -0.78
CA SER A 471 -23.34 -24.39 -1.25
C SER A 471 -23.59 -22.90 -1.00
N TYR A 472 -24.48 -22.29 -1.78
CA TYR A 472 -24.81 -20.86 -1.60
C TYR A 472 -25.35 -20.54 -0.21
N ALA A 473 -26.14 -21.45 0.40
CA ALA A 473 -26.63 -21.28 1.76
C ALA A 473 -25.47 -21.16 2.77
N VAL A 474 -24.48 -22.06 2.71
CA VAL A 474 -23.30 -22.01 3.58
C VAL A 474 -22.50 -20.73 3.35
N LYS A 475 -22.27 -20.34 2.08
CA LYS A 475 -21.56 -19.11 1.72
C LYS A 475 -22.23 -17.88 2.31
N ILE A 476 -23.56 -17.78 2.19
CA ILE A 476 -24.37 -16.67 2.71
C ILE A 476 -24.35 -16.66 4.24
N THR A 477 -24.55 -17.80 4.90
CA THR A 477 -24.53 -17.88 6.37
C THR A 477 -23.19 -17.42 6.94
N ILE A 478 -22.08 -17.90 6.37
CA ILE A 478 -20.74 -17.47 6.79
C ILE A 478 -20.54 -15.98 6.53
N PHE A 479 -20.94 -15.50 5.34
CA PHE A 479 -20.84 -14.08 4.99
C PHE A 479 -21.59 -13.19 5.97
N VAL A 480 -22.86 -13.48 6.24
CA VAL A 480 -23.68 -12.73 7.20
C VAL A 480 -23.07 -12.79 8.60
N THR A 481 -22.58 -13.95 9.03
CA THR A 481 -21.94 -14.09 10.35
C THR A 481 -20.68 -13.23 10.46
N VAL A 482 -19.82 -13.25 9.43
CA VAL A 482 -18.59 -12.45 9.41
C VAL A 482 -18.90 -10.95 9.41
N ILE A 483 -19.88 -10.52 8.60
CA ILE A 483 -20.34 -9.13 8.57
C ILE A 483 -20.93 -8.71 9.94
N PHE A 484 -21.69 -9.59 10.60
CA PHE A 484 -22.19 -9.32 11.94
C PHE A 484 -21.06 -9.14 12.97
N VAL A 485 -20.02 -9.99 12.92
CA VAL A 485 -18.83 -9.83 13.78
C VAL A 485 -18.09 -8.52 13.48
N ILE A 486 -17.93 -8.16 12.20
CA ILE A 486 -17.32 -6.88 11.79
C ILE A 486 -18.13 -5.70 12.34
N TYR A 487 -19.46 -5.76 12.25
CA TYR A 487 -20.35 -4.72 12.78
C TYR A 487 -20.15 -4.55 14.30
N GLN A 488 -20.08 -5.66 15.05
CA GLN A 488 -19.84 -5.63 16.50
C GLN A 488 -18.44 -5.14 16.89
N ALA A 489 -17.45 -5.30 16.01
CA ALA A 489 -16.07 -4.85 16.23
C ALA A 489 -15.81 -3.41 15.77
N THR A 490 -16.73 -2.82 14.99
CA THR A 490 -16.56 -1.47 14.44
C THR A 490 -16.56 -0.43 15.57
N SER A 491 -15.48 0.31 15.71
CA SER A 491 -15.39 1.48 16.59
C SER A 491 -16.16 2.67 16.02
N SER A 492 -16.55 3.63 16.86
CA SER A 492 -17.15 4.89 16.42
C SER A 492 -16.23 5.72 15.52
N GLU A 493 -14.91 5.54 15.66
CA GLU A 493 -13.91 6.20 14.84
C GLU A 493 -13.48 5.29 13.68
N LEU A 494 -13.57 5.82 12.46
CA LEU A 494 -13.05 5.19 11.25
C LEU A 494 -11.53 5.35 11.20
N GLN A 495 -10.80 4.24 11.28
CA GLN A 495 -9.35 4.24 11.08
C GLN A 495 -9.02 4.26 9.58
N PRO A 496 -8.36 5.32 9.07
CA PRO A 496 -7.96 5.36 7.68
C PRO A 496 -6.97 4.23 7.37
N PHE A 497 -6.79 3.95 6.08
CA PHE A 497 -5.70 3.06 5.66
C PHE A 497 -4.35 3.68 6.04
N ILE A 498 -3.41 2.88 6.54
CA ILE A 498 -2.23 3.41 7.21
C ILE A 498 -1.35 4.30 6.31
N TYR A 499 -1.32 4.05 5.00
CA TYR A 499 -0.54 4.87 4.06
C TYR A 499 -1.16 6.23 3.74
N PHE A 500 -2.40 6.51 4.17
CA PHE A 500 -2.94 7.87 4.03
C PHE A 500 -2.45 8.80 5.13
N GLN A 501 -1.74 8.27 6.12
CA GLN A 501 -1.17 9.04 7.23
C GLN A 501 0.24 9.58 6.92
N PHE A 502 0.83 9.24 5.77
CA PHE A 502 2.26 9.50 5.47
C PHE A 502 2.53 10.22 4.15
#